data_AF-A0A1R3JKS5-F1
#
_entry.id   AF-A0A1R3JKS5-F1
#
_cell.length_a   1.000
_cell.length_b   1.000
_cell.length_c   1.000
_cell.angle_alpha   90.00
_cell.angle_beta   90.00
_cell.angle_gamma   90.00
#
_symmetry.space_group_name_H-M   'P 1'
#
loop_
_entity.id
_entity.type
_entity.pdbx_description
1 polymer ?
#
loop_
_entity_poly.entity_id
_entity_poly.type
_entity_poly.pdbx_seq_one_letter_code
_entity_poly.pdbx_strand_id
1 'polypeptide(L)'
;MQAKRVESQAAETSRRNEVAAADGKVLRRKGKEKAKEEEESKMDSIEDAWKAIVARSPHLRGVDERADEFIYKFREDRKLEKEKSDLDFQEMLARNTA
;
A
#
# COMPACT_ATOMS: atom_id res chain seq x y z
N MET A 1 -33.34 33.88 23.26
CA MET A 1 -32.88 32.66 22.56
C MET A 1 -31.57 32.97 21.85
N GLN A 2 -30.43 32.60 22.42
CA GLN A 2 -29.12 32.80 21.80
C GLN A 2 -28.62 31.43 21.31
N ALA A 3 -28.44 31.29 20.00
CA ALA A 3 -27.90 30.09 19.38
C ALA A 3 -26.38 30.07 19.58
N LYS A 4 -25.87 29.09 20.33
CA LYS A 4 -24.43 28.83 20.43
C LYS A 4 -24.00 27.98 19.23
N ARG A 5 -23.26 28.61 18.33
CA ARG A 5 -22.55 27.97 17.22
C ARG A 5 -21.43 27.11 17.80
N VAL A 6 -21.50 25.79 17.62
CA VAL A 6 -20.38 24.88 17.90
C VAL A 6 -19.61 24.74 16.59
N GLU A 7 -18.52 25.49 16.46
CA GLU A 7 -17.54 25.28 15.40
C GLU A 7 -16.60 24.15 15.82
N SER A 8 -16.75 23.00 15.16
CA SER A 8 -15.84 21.86 15.25
C SER A 8 -14.50 22.22 14.60
N GLN A 9 -13.43 22.34 15.40
CA GLN A 9 -12.07 22.48 14.89
C GLN A 9 -11.65 21.19 14.16
N ALA A 10 -11.51 21.27 12.84
CA ALA A 10 -10.80 20.28 12.05
C ALA A 10 -9.30 20.39 12.41
N ALA A 11 -8.78 19.35 13.07
CA ALA A 11 -7.36 19.20 13.33
C ALA A 11 -6.65 18.72 12.04
N GLU A 12 -6.40 19.65 11.11
CA GLU A 12 -5.50 19.40 9.98
C GLU A 12 -4.04 19.44 10.46
N THR A 13 -3.48 18.26 10.76
CA THR A 13 -2.03 18.10 10.96
C THR A 13 -1.36 17.74 9.65
N SER A 14 -1.24 18.74 8.76
CA SER A 14 -0.45 18.63 7.53
C SER A 14 1.03 18.74 7.86
N ARG A 15 1.65 17.61 8.23
CA ARG A 15 3.11 17.51 8.35
C ARG A 15 3.70 17.36 6.95
N ARG A 16 3.96 18.50 6.30
CA ARG A 16 4.82 18.57 5.11
C ARG A 16 6.23 18.15 5.51
N ASN A 17 6.69 17.04 4.94
CA ASN A 17 8.04 16.52 5.10
C ASN A 17 8.98 17.36 4.21
N GLU A 18 9.73 18.28 4.79
CA GLU A 18 10.83 18.98 4.11
C GLU A 18 12.02 18.01 3.97
N VAL A 19 12.30 17.56 2.75
CA VAL A 19 13.55 16.88 2.41
C VAL A 19 14.61 17.96 2.19
N ALA A 20 15.39 18.21 3.23
CA ALA A 20 16.59 19.03 3.18
C ALA A 20 17.56 18.49 2.13
N ALA A 21 18.02 19.38 1.26
CA ALA A 21 18.99 19.13 0.21
C ALA A 21 20.26 18.47 0.76
N ALA A 22 20.69 17.41 0.08
CA ALA A 22 21.89 16.65 0.41
C ALA A 22 23.15 17.50 0.26
N ASP A 23 23.79 17.80 1.39
CA ASP A 23 25.12 18.40 1.44
C ASP A 23 26.17 17.35 1.06
N GLY A 24 26.89 17.64 -0.03
CA GLY A 24 27.90 16.76 -0.60
C GLY A 24 29.10 16.60 0.33
N LYS A 25 29.30 15.40 0.88
CA LYS A 25 30.55 15.04 1.54
C LYS A 25 31.19 13.82 0.90
N VAL A 26 32.03 14.10 -0.09
CA VAL A 26 33.04 13.18 -0.61
C VAL A 26 33.98 12.79 0.53
N LEU A 27 33.87 11.55 1.00
CA LEU A 27 34.83 10.95 1.93
C LEU A 27 35.52 9.78 1.23
N ARG A 28 36.63 10.10 0.55
CA ARG A 28 37.60 9.11 0.07
C ARG A 28 38.20 8.41 1.28
N ARG A 29 38.10 7.09 1.35
CA ARG A 29 39.03 6.26 2.15
C ARG A 29 39.58 5.13 1.28
N LYS A 30 40.89 5.12 1.18
CA LYS A 30 41.72 4.16 0.46
C LYS A 30 42.16 3.07 1.43
N GLY A 31 41.96 1.80 1.08
CA GLY A 31 42.52 0.70 1.86
C GLY A 31 42.01 -0.70 1.52
N LYS A 32 42.88 -1.44 0.83
CA LYS A 32 43.01 -2.91 0.72
C LYS A 32 42.16 -3.70 -0.29
N GLU A 33 42.90 -4.22 -1.26
CA GLU A 33 42.56 -5.26 -2.23
C GLU A 33 41.90 -6.48 -1.59
N LYS A 34 40.78 -6.90 -2.18
CA LYS A 34 40.69 -8.21 -2.79
C LYS A 34 39.98 -8.04 -4.13
N ALA A 35 40.77 -8.00 -5.20
CA ALA A 35 40.28 -8.31 -6.53
C ALA A 35 39.83 -9.78 -6.50
N LYS A 36 38.54 -9.99 -6.30
CA LYS A 36 37.88 -11.22 -6.75
C LYS A 36 37.36 -10.88 -8.13
N GLU A 37 38.25 -11.13 -9.10
CA GLU A 37 37.96 -11.76 -10.38
C GLU A 37 36.45 -11.88 -10.69
N GLU A 38 36.03 -11.03 -11.62
CA GLU A 38 35.04 -11.29 -12.65
C GLU A 38 34.12 -12.51 -12.40
N GLU A 39 32.95 -12.24 -11.85
CA GLU A 39 31.73 -12.82 -12.43
C GLU A 39 31.03 -11.69 -13.22
N GLU A 40 31.72 -11.17 -14.24
CA GLU A 40 31.03 -10.69 -15.42
C GLU A 40 30.50 -11.93 -16.16
N SER A 41 29.50 -12.60 -15.59
CA SER A 41 28.80 -13.63 -16.34
C SER A 41 27.33 -13.61 -16.01
N LYS A 42 26.60 -13.23 -17.06
CA LYS A 42 25.16 -13.32 -17.23
C LYS A 42 24.40 -12.14 -16.65
N MET A 43 23.83 -11.37 -17.56
CA MET A 43 22.83 -10.36 -17.28
C MET A 43 21.74 -10.98 -16.39
N ASP A 44 21.82 -10.75 -15.08
CA ASP A 44 20.67 -10.94 -14.21
C ASP A 44 19.63 -9.95 -14.73
N SER A 45 18.56 -10.48 -15.34
CA SER A 45 17.44 -9.65 -15.75
C SER A 45 17.00 -8.81 -14.55
N ILE A 46 16.51 -7.60 -14.79
CA ILE A 46 15.98 -6.75 -13.71
C ILE A 46 14.99 -7.54 -12.86
N GLU A 47 14.20 -8.42 -13.48
CA GLU A 47 13.29 -9.37 -12.81
C GLU A 47 14.00 -10.33 -11.84
N ASP A 48 15.16 -10.87 -12.20
CA ASP A 48 15.93 -11.79 -11.36
C ASP A 48 16.56 -11.06 -10.16
N ALA A 49 17.01 -9.82 -10.35
CA ALA A 49 17.47 -8.97 -9.26
C ALA A 49 16.33 -8.66 -8.27
N TRP A 50 15.13 -8.36 -8.77
CA TRP A 50 13.95 -8.16 -7.92
C TRP A 50 13.55 -9.45 -7.19
N LYS A 51 13.56 -10.60 -7.86
CA LYS A 51 13.30 -11.91 -7.23
C LYS A 51 14.30 -12.20 -6.11
N ALA A 52 15.58 -11.88 -6.30
CA ALA A 52 16.60 -12.05 -5.25
C ALA A 52 16.33 -11.15 -4.03
N ILE A 53 15.89 -9.91 -4.24
CA ILE A 53 15.49 -8.98 -3.17
C ILE A 53 14.25 -9.49 -2.43
N VAL A 54 13.22 -9.93 -3.17
CA VAL A 54 11.98 -10.49 -2.59
C VAL A 54 12.27 -11.77 -1.82
N ALA A 55 13.13 -12.66 -2.34
CA ALA A 55 13.55 -13.87 -1.64
C ALA A 55 14.29 -13.54 -0.32
N ARG A 56 15.14 -12.50 -0.31
CA ARG A 56 15.85 -12.07 0.90
C ARG A 56 14.94 -11.41 1.95
N SER A 57 13.77 -10.92 1.57
CA SER A 57 12.84 -10.25 2.47
C SER A 57 11.62 -11.14 2.79
N PRO A 58 11.55 -11.74 4.00
CA PRO A 58 10.43 -12.59 4.38
C PRO A 58 9.05 -11.93 4.26
N HIS A 59 8.95 -10.61 4.48
CA HIS A 59 7.69 -9.86 4.44
C HIS A 59 7.13 -9.69 3.01
N LEU A 60 8.00 -9.71 2.00
CA LEU A 60 7.61 -9.55 0.60
C LEU A 60 7.19 -10.88 -0.05
N ARG A 61 7.44 -12.01 0.63
CA ARG A 61 6.99 -13.32 0.16
C ARG A 61 5.46 -13.42 0.27
N GLY A 62 4.82 -13.92 -0.79
CA GLY A 62 3.38 -14.17 -0.82
C GLY A 62 2.50 -12.91 -0.76
N VAL A 63 3.04 -11.73 -1.12
CA VAL A 63 2.22 -10.51 -1.23
C VAL A 63 1.15 -10.69 -2.29
N ASP A 64 1.49 -11.28 -3.43
CA ASP A 64 0.56 -11.50 -4.54
C ASP A 64 -0.58 -12.43 -4.13
N GLU A 65 -0.26 -13.55 -3.48
CA GLU A 65 -1.24 -14.51 -2.95
C GLU A 65 -2.21 -13.85 -1.96
N ARG A 66 -1.67 -13.06 -1.01
CA ARG A 66 -2.49 -12.32 -0.04
C ARG A 66 -3.34 -11.24 -0.71
N ALA A 67 -2.83 -10.59 -1.76
CA ALA A 67 -3.57 -9.61 -2.51
C ALA A 67 -4.73 -10.26 -3.26
N ASP A 68 -4.51 -11.42 -3.87
CA ASP A 68 -5.56 -12.19 -4.54
C ASP A 68 -6.65 -12.63 -3.56
N GLU A 69 -6.28 -13.14 -2.39
CA GLU A 69 -7.23 -13.48 -1.33
C GLU A 69 -8.05 -12.26 -0.87
N PHE A 70 -7.40 -11.11 -0.71
CA PHE A 70 -8.07 -9.87 -0.31
C PHE A 70 -9.05 -9.41 -1.39
N ILE A 71 -8.62 -9.38 -2.65
CA ILE A 71 -9.47 -8.97 -3.78
C ILE A 71 -10.65 -9.92 -3.93
N TYR A 72 -10.43 -11.22 -3.75
CA TYR A 72 -11.48 -12.24 -3.79
C TYR A 72 -12.55 -11.99 -2.73
N LYS A 73 -12.14 -11.93 -1.45
CA LYS A 73 -13.06 -11.68 -0.32
C LYS A 73 -13.82 -10.36 -0.50
N PHE A 74 -13.12 -9.30 -0.88
CA PHE A 74 -13.75 -8.00 -1.11
C PHE A 74 -14.85 -8.04 -2.18
N ARG A 75 -14.66 -8.83 -3.24
CA ARG A 75 -15.67 -8.99 -4.29
C ARG A 75 -16.87 -9.80 -3.80
N GLU A 76 -16.64 -10.85 -3.02
CA GLU A 76 -17.73 -11.62 -2.41
C GLU A 76 -18.54 -10.77 -1.44
N ASP A 77 -17.88 -10.04 -0.54
CA ASP A 77 -18.53 -9.17 0.44
C ASP A 77 -19.38 -8.11 -0.26
N ARG A 78 -18.83 -7.46 -1.29
CA ARG A 78 -19.56 -6.44 -2.07
C ARG A 78 -20.77 -7.03 -2.79
N LYS A 79 -20.69 -8.28 -3.23
CA LYS A 79 -21.82 -8.97 -3.88
C LYS A 79 -22.93 -9.23 -2.87
N LEU A 80 -22.59 -9.76 -1.69
CA LEU A 80 -23.56 -10.01 -0.62
C LEU A 80 -24.22 -8.72 -0.11
N GLU A 81 -23.43 -7.66 0.09
CA GLU A 81 -23.96 -6.35 0.51
C GLU A 81 -24.96 -5.79 -0.50
N LYS A 82 -24.66 -5.94 -1.81
CA LYS A 82 -25.57 -5.53 -2.87
C LYS A 82 -26.87 -6.34 -2.84
N GLU A 83 -26.78 -7.67 -2.76
CA GLU A 83 -27.96 -8.54 -2.70
C GLU A 83 -28.84 -8.21 -1.49
N LYS A 84 -28.23 -7.90 -0.35
CA LYS A 84 -28.94 -7.47 0.85
C LYS A 84 -29.61 -6.11 0.67
N SER A 85 -28.89 -5.12 0.15
CA SER A 85 -29.44 -3.79 -0.14
C SER A 85 -30.62 -3.86 -1.12
N ASP A 86 -30.53 -4.73 -2.14
CA ASP A 86 -31.59 -4.90 -3.13
C ASP A 86 -32.86 -5.49 -2.48
N LEU A 87 -32.71 -6.48 -1.59
CA LEU A 87 -33.83 -7.08 -0.84
C LEU A 87 -34.47 -6.08 0.14
N ASP A 88 -33.66 -5.38 0.93
CA ASP A 88 -34.14 -4.37 1.90
C ASP A 88 -34.93 -3.26 1.17
N PHE A 89 -34.47 -2.86 -0.01
CA PHE A 89 -35.17 -1.89 -0.85
C PHE A 89 -36.52 -2.42 -1.35
N GLN A 90 -36.57 -3.67 -1.81
CA GLN A 90 -37.83 -4.29 -2.23
C GLN A 90 -38.84 -4.39 -1.08
N GLU A 91 -38.38 -4.77 0.11
CA GLU A 91 -39.25 -4.83 1.28
C GLU A 91 -39.78 -3.44 1.66
N MET A 92 -38.93 -2.41 1.60
CA MET A 92 -39.33 -1.02 1.84
C MET A 92 -40.42 -0.58 0.85
N LEU A 93 -40.27 -0.90 -0.43
CA LEU A 93 -41.28 -0.61 -1.45
C LEU A 93 -42.60 -1.30 -1.13
N ALA A 94 -42.56 -2.61 -0.83
CA ALA A 94 -43.76 -3.38 -0.52
C ALA A 94 -44.53 -2.83 0.68
N ARG A 95 -43.83 -2.37 1.72
CA ARG A 95 -44.41 -1.77 2.93
C ARG A 95 -45.04 -0.38 2.69
N ASN A 96 -44.60 0.37 1.68
CA ASN A 96 -45.15 1.69 1.34
C ASN A 96 -46.29 1.60 0.31
N THR A 97 -46.36 0.50 -0.44
CA THR A 97 -47.44 0.25 -1.41
C THR A 97 -48.64 -0.53 -0.85
N ALA A 98 -48.54 -1.08 0.37
CA ALA A 98 -49.61 -1.80 1.07
C ALA A 98 -50.30 -0.90 2.10
#